data_AF-A0A4R5XGH7-F1
#
_entry.id   AF-A0A4R5XGH7-F1
#
_cell.length_a   1.000
_cell.length_b   1.000
_cell.length_c   1.000
_cell.angle_alpha   90.00
_cell.angle_beta   90.00
_cell.angle_gamma   90.00
#
_symmetry.space_group_name_H-M   'P 1'
#
loop_
_entity.id
_entity.type
_entity.pdbx_description
1 polymer ?
#
loop_
_entity_poly.entity_id
_entity_poly.type
_entity_poly.pdbx_seq_one_letter_code
_entity_poly.pdbx_strand_id
1 'polypeptide(L)'
;MAKKISNDMVIKSNTLVKASYHLDLCEIRLLDIALAELSEYEEEEKHVTTLPDFIQIRADDYAELYNVTKQQAYTALREASERLFNRYFTYQVQAENFPSFNEERKARWVGEIGYVKDQGIVTLCFTKALVELAGRFKIGVGGHTRYHVEQKAPLTSIYAHRLYEMLMSWRKTGDVPHISYIELRQRFEIDKTEYSRMSNFKSRVLNPAVKQINDLTDIEVNYAQTMRGRKIDGFTFKFKFKKTTTTKKTQEKRVKEQDYQQPQRKGLRKIPVLTEEQINTFCFKIMKSFDFIRDYSSQTYGKSNDEVYTLIETMLRDDKQRQKLAKYLLLCGYEYPQRLKL
;
A
#
# COMPACT_ATOMS: atom_id res chain seq x y z
N MET A 1 -22.99 -1.87 -15.27
CA MET A 1 -21.57 -1.81 -15.68
C MET A 1 -20.74 -1.79 -14.40
N ALA A 2 -19.93 -2.81 -14.16
CA ALA A 2 -19.05 -2.86 -12.98
C ALA A 2 -17.99 -1.75 -13.10
N LYS A 3 -17.69 -1.09 -11.99
CA LYS A 3 -16.74 0.01 -11.95
C LYS A 3 -15.34 -0.62 -12.01
N LYS A 4 -14.61 -0.43 -13.11
CA LYS A 4 -13.19 -0.77 -13.23
C LYS A 4 -12.46 -0.28 -11.97
N ILE A 5 -11.51 -1.06 -11.43
CA ILE A 5 -10.66 -0.66 -10.31
C ILE A 5 -10.16 0.76 -10.59
N SER A 6 -10.54 1.75 -9.76
CA SER A 6 -10.32 3.16 -10.09
C SER A 6 -8.86 3.55 -10.06
N ASN A 7 -8.06 2.83 -9.26
CA ASN A 7 -6.63 3.00 -9.16
C ASN A 7 -5.93 1.65 -9.04
N ASP A 8 -4.97 1.43 -9.92
CA ASP A 8 -4.19 0.20 -10.02
C ASP A 8 -2.77 0.37 -9.46
N MET A 9 -2.40 1.56 -8.99
CA MET A 9 -1.04 1.83 -8.53
C MET A 9 -0.85 1.39 -7.08
N VAL A 10 0.09 0.49 -6.82
CA VAL A 10 0.54 0.15 -5.46
C VAL A 10 1.82 0.92 -5.15
N ILE A 11 1.89 1.49 -3.94
CA ILE A 11 3.08 2.17 -3.44
C ILE A 11 3.44 1.60 -2.06
N LYS A 12 4.66 1.08 -1.91
CA LYS A 12 5.19 0.50 -0.67
C LYS A 12 6.51 1.19 -0.31
N SER A 13 6.77 1.42 0.97
CA SER A 13 8.12 1.78 1.41
C SER A 13 9.10 0.63 1.10
N ASN A 14 10.36 0.93 0.86
CA ASN A 14 11.37 -0.12 0.68
C ASN A 14 11.57 -0.94 1.97
N THR A 15 11.22 -0.39 3.14
CA THR A 15 11.13 -1.12 4.41
C THR A 15 10.07 -2.23 4.33
N LEU A 16 8.86 -1.92 3.85
CA LEU A 16 7.80 -2.92 3.67
C LEU A 16 8.13 -3.96 2.60
N VAL A 17 8.78 -3.55 1.50
CA VAL A 17 9.23 -4.50 0.47
C VAL A 17 10.25 -5.49 1.05
N LYS A 18 11.15 -5.04 1.92
CA LYS A 18 12.16 -5.87 2.60
C LYS A 18 11.62 -6.65 3.80
N ALA A 19 10.43 -6.30 4.30
CA ALA A 19 9.83 -6.95 5.46
C ALA A 19 9.68 -8.46 5.27
N SER A 20 9.76 -9.18 6.38
CA SER A 20 9.57 -10.63 6.47
C SER A 20 8.08 -10.91 6.71
N TYR A 21 7.44 -11.68 5.83
CA TYR A 21 6.02 -12.05 5.93
C TYR A 21 5.63 -13.20 5.00
N HIS A 22 4.78 -14.09 5.51
CA HIS A 22 4.23 -15.22 4.74
C HIS A 22 2.78 -14.94 4.39
N LEU A 23 2.51 -14.74 3.11
CA LEU A 23 1.18 -14.60 2.52
C LEU A 23 1.04 -15.59 1.37
N ASP A 24 -0.12 -16.22 1.25
CA ASP A 24 -0.47 -16.98 0.06
C ASP A 24 -0.82 -16.08 -1.14
N LEU A 25 -1.03 -16.68 -2.30
CA LEU A 25 -1.31 -15.94 -3.53
C LEU A 25 -2.59 -15.10 -3.43
N CYS A 26 -3.66 -15.60 -2.82
CA CYS A 26 -4.91 -14.88 -2.69
C CYS A 26 -4.80 -13.73 -1.68
N GLU A 27 -4.06 -13.93 -0.57
CA GLU A 27 -3.70 -12.91 0.41
C GLU A 27 -2.89 -11.78 -0.24
N ILE A 28 -1.88 -12.10 -1.06
CA ILE A 28 -1.09 -11.12 -1.81
C ILE A 28 -1.99 -10.31 -2.77
N ARG A 29 -2.82 -11.00 -3.55
CA ARG A 29 -3.72 -10.37 -4.53
C ARG A 29 -4.74 -9.44 -3.87
N LEU A 30 -5.34 -9.88 -2.76
CA LEU A 30 -6.24 -9.07 -1.95
C LEU A 30 -5.52 -7.82 -1.42
N LEU A 31 -4.33 -8.00 -0.86
CA LEU A 31 -3.52 -6.93 -0.32
C LEU A 31 -3.10 -5.92 -1.38
N ASP A 32 -2.71 -6.36 -2.59
CA ASP A 32 -2.31 -5.44 -3.66
C ASP A 32 -3.50 -4.58 -4.13
N ILE A 33 -4.69 -5.16 -4.29
CA ILE A 33 -5.91 -4.39 -4.60
C ILE A 33 -6.18 -3.37 -3.49
N ALA A 34 -6.11 -3.80 -2.23
CA ALA A 34 -6.35 -2.92 -1.10
C ALA A 34 -5.33 -1.77 -1.01
N LEU A 35 -4.05 -2.07 -1.24
CA LEU A 35 -2.97 -1.08 -1.21
C LEU A 35 -3.01 -0.13 -2.41
N ALA A 36 -3.61 -0.56 -3.53
CA ALA A 36 -3.85 0.32 -4.65
C ALA A 36 -4.84 1.43 -4.28
N GLU A 37 -5.93 1.12 -3.57
CA GLU A 37 -6.84 2.14 -3.04
C GLU A 37 -6.12 3.11 -2.10
N LEU A 38 -5.23 2.62 -1.22
CA LEU A 38 -4.47 3.46 -0.30
C LEU A 38 -3.57 4.50 -1.00
N SER A 39 -3.15 4.23 -2.24
CA SER A 39 -2.30 5.15 -3.00
C SER A 39 -3.07 6.30 -3.66
N GLU A 40 -4.41 6.33 -3.54
CA GLU A 40 -5.22 7.48 -3.97
C GLU A 40 -5.08 8.67 -2.99
N TYR A 41 -4.85 8.38 -1.71
CA TYR A 41 -4.78 9.35 -0.62
C TYR A 41 -3.39 10.00 -0.50
N GLU A 42 -3.36 11.29 -0.16
CA GLU A 42 -2.12 12.01 0.16
C GLU A 42 -1.57 11.58 1.53
N GLU A 43 -0.25 11.73 1.76
CA GLU A 43 0.41 11.24 2.97
C GLU A 43 -0.23 11.78 4.27
N GLU A 44 -0.58 13.06 4.28
CA GLU A 44 -1.23 13.72 5.41
C GLU A 44 -2.66 13.23 5.66
N GLU A 45 -3.30 12.66 4.64
CA GLU A 45 -4.67 12.20 4.70
C GLU A 45 -4.73 10.73 5.11
N LYS A 46 -3.75 9.91 4.73
CA LYS A 46 -3.76 8.44 4.94
C LYS A 46 -4.21 8.03 6.33
N HIS A 47 -3.49 8.49 7.37
CA HIS A 47 -3.77 8.13 8.77
C HIS A 47 -5.20 8.45 9.19
N VAL A 48 -5.77 9.47 8.57
CA VAL A 48 -7.07 10.03 8.90
C VAL A 48 -8.17 9.41 8.04
N THR A 49 -7.85 9.00 6.81
CA THR A 49 -8.75 8.36 5.85
C THR A 49 -8.83 6.84 6.00
N THR A 50 -7.87 6.20 6.66
CA THR A 50 -7.76 4.73 6.73
C THR A 50 -7.86 4.16 8.13
N LEU A 51 -8.07 5.02 9.13
CA LEU A 51 -8.54 4.66 10.47
C LEU A 51 -9.87 5.40 10.63
N PRO A 52 -11.07 4.82 10.82
CA PRO A 52 -11.57 3.43 10.79
C PRO A 52 -12.32 3.10 9.47
N ASP A 53 -12.01 3.79 8.38
CA ASP A 53 -12.74 3.64 7.12
C ASP A 53 -12.33 2.34 6.39
N PHE A 54 -13.32 1.47 6.16
CA PHE A 54 -13.10 0.20 5.47
C PHE A 54 -12.86 0.38 3.98
N ILE A 55 -11.79 -0.24 3.48
CA ILE A 55 -11.56 -0.48 2.06
C ILE A 55 -12.51 -1.60 1.62
N GLN A 56 -13.23 -1.38 0.51
CA GLN A 56 -14.20 -2.32 -0.03
C GLN A 56 -13.68 -2.94 -1.32
N ILE A 57 -13.67 -4.27 -1.37
CA ILE A 57 -13.18 -5.03 -2.53
C ILE A 57 -14.29 -5.94 -3.01
N ARG A 58 -14.70 -5.79 -4.26
CA ARG A 58 -15.78 -6.58 -4.88
C ARG A 58 -15.21 -7.83 -5.53
N ALA A 59 -15.92 -8.94 -5.38
CA ALA A 59 -15.57 -10.20 -6.05
C ALA A 59 -15.58 -10.09 -7.57
N ASP A 60 -16.41 -9.22 -8.15
CA ASP A 60 -16.43 -8.96 -9.60
C ASP A 60 -15.10 -8.39 -10.09
N ASP A 61 -14.54 -7.43 -9.37
CA ASP A 61 -13.30 -6.73 -9.76
C ASP A 61 -12.11 -7.69 -9.65
N TYR A 62 -12.10 -8.56 -8.62
CA TYR A 62 -11.12 -9.64 -8.48
C TYR A 62 -11.27 -10.69 -9.60
N ALA A 63 -12.50 -11.08 -9.92
CA ALA A 63 -12.79 -12.05 -10.97
C ALA A 63 -12.28 -11.60 -12.34
N GLU A 64 -12.49 -10.32 -12.66
CA GLU A 64 -12.01 -9.69 -13.89
C GLU A 64 -10.48 -9.62 -13.93
N LEU A 65 -9.85 -9.09 -12.87
CA LEU A 65 -8.40 -8.90 -12.82
C LEU A 65 -7.60 -10.21 -12.91
N TYR A 66 -8.11 -11.27 -12.29
CA TYR A 66 -7.41 -12.56 -12.21
C TYR A 66 -8.01 -13.65 -13.12
N ASN A 67 -8.99 -13.29 -13.96
CA ASN A 67 -9.67 -14.19 -14.88
C ASN A 67 -10.18 -15.49 -14.21
N VAL A 68 -10.92 -15.33 -13.12
CA VAL A 68 -11.57 -16.43 -12.39
C VAL A 68 -13.08 -16.25 -12.39
N THR A 69 -13.83 -17.31 -12.08
CA THR A 69 -15.29 -17.18 -11.95
C THR A 69 -15.66 -16.31 -10.74
N LYS A 70 -16.81 -15.63 -10.80
CA LYS A 70 -17.33 -14.81 -9.68
C LYS A 70 -17.44 -15.59 -8.37
N GLN A 71 -17.86 -16.85 -8.44
CA GLN A 71 -17.98 -17.73 -7.28
C GLN A 71 -16.61 -18.04 -6.67
N GLN A 72 -15.60 -18.38 -7.51
CA GLN A 72 -14.23 -18.58 -7.05
C GLN A 72 -13.64 -17.30 -6.45
N ALA A 73 -13.87 -16.14 -7.07
CA ALA A 73 -13.40 -14.85 -6.57
C ALA A 73 -13.99 -14.54 -5.18
N TYR A 74 -15.29 -14.77 -5.00
CA TYR A 74 -15.94 -14.53 -3.71
C TYR A 74 -15.34 -15.40 -2.60
N THR A 75 -15.21 -16.71 -2.84
CA THR A 75 -14.59 -17.64 -1.88
C THR A 75 -13.13 -17.26 -1.61
N ALA A 76 -12.36 -17.00 -2.66
CA ALA A 76 -10.95 -16.62 -2.54
C ALA A 76 -10.76 -15.35 -1.72
N LEU A 77 -11.53 -14.29 -1.98
CA LEU A 77 -11.46 -13.04 -1.21
C LEU A 77 -11.84 -13.27 0.24
N ARG A 78 -12.92 -14.01 0.50
CA ARG A 78 -13.38 -14.28 1.86
C ARG A 78 -12.31 -14.98 2.67
N GLU A 79 -11.81 -16.10 2.18
CA GLU A 79 -10.83 -16.88 2.90
C GLU A 79 -9.49 -16.13 3.01
N ALA A 80 -9.10 -15.37 1.97
CA ALA A 80 -7.89 -14.56 1.99
C ALA A 80 -7.96 -13.47 3.06
N SER A 81 -9.10 -12.80 3.27
CA SER A 81 -9.22 -11.81 4.34
C SER A 81 -9.21 -12.44 5.74
N GLU A 82 -9.84 -13.61 5.91
CA GLU A 82 -9.78 -14.36 7.18
C GLU A 82 -8.33 -14.75 7.51
N ARG A 83 -7.56 -15.23 6.52
CA ARG A 83 -6.15 -15.55 6.72
C ARG A 83 -5.32 -14.30 6.96
N LEU A 84 -5.47 -13.25 6.13
CA LEU A 84 -4.71 -12.00 6.22
C LEU A 84 -4.86 -11.31 7.58
N PHE A 85 -6.05 -11.36 8.18
CA PHE A 85 -6.29 -10.88 9.56
C PHE A 85 -5.41 -11.58 10.59
N ASN A 86 -5.15 -12.87 10.38
CA ASN A 86 -4.29 -13.68 11.22
C ASN A 86 -2.80 -13.58 10.86
N ARG A 87 -2.42 -12.80 9.84
CA ARG A 87 -1.02 -12.59 9.44
C ARG A 87 -0.40 -11.36 10.09
N TYR A 88 0.92 -11.37 10.09
CA TYR A 88 1.76 -10.24 10.50
C TYR A 88 2.94 -10.10 9.54
N PHE A 89 3.59 -8.95 9.58
CA PHE A 89 4.89 -8.73 8.97
C PHE A 89 5.87 -8.22 10.03
N THR A 90 7.13 -8.59 9.84
CA THR A 90 8.26 -8.16 10.68
C THR A 90 9.16 -7.26 9.86
N TYR A 91 9.53 -6.12 10.42
CA TYR A 91 10.34 -5.10 9.74
C TYR A 91 11.29 -4.43 10.72
N GLN A 92 12.39 -3.90 10.19
CA GLN A 92 13.40 -3.19 10.98
C GLN A 92 13.29 -1.69 10.76
N VAL A 93 13.41 -0.95 11.85
CA VAL A 93 13.49 0.51 11.85
C VAL A 93 14.63 0.94 12.76
N GLN A 94 15.11 2.17 12.60
CA GLN A 94 16.08 2.74 13.54
C GLN A 94 15.42 2.90 14.90
N ALA A 95 16.09 2.48 15.97
CA ALA A 95 15.56 2.61 17.32
C ALA A 95 15.55 4.09 17.74
N GLU A 96 14.39 4.58 18.16
CA GLU A 96 14.16 6.00 18.47
C GLU A 96 15.10 6.52 19.58
N ASN A 97 15.30 5.69 20.62
CA ASN A 97 16.15 6.03 21.77
C ASN A 97 17.61 5.57 21.61
N PHE A 98 17.93 4.82 20.55
CA PHE A 98 19.25 4.22 20.35
C PHE A 98 19.67 4.31 18.87
N PRO A 99 20.12 5.49 18.39
CA PRO A 99 20.33 5.74 16.97
C PRO A 99 21.31 4.78 16.26
N SER A 100 22.24 4.16 17.00
CA SER A 100 23.20 3.18 16.48
C SER A 100 22.60 1.78 16.30
N PHE A 101 21.36 1.55 16.73
CA PHE A 101 20.72 0.25 16.77
C PHE A 101 19.43 0.25 15.95
N ASN A 102 19.12 -0.92 15.39
CA ASN A 102 17.84 -1.17 14.76
C ASN A 102 16.92 -1.89 15.74
N GLU A 103 15.66 -1.48 15.77
CA GLU A 103 14.56 -2.14 16.45
C GLU A 103 13.82 -3.04 15.45
N GLU A 104 13.56 -4.28 15.85
CA GLU A 104 12.67 -5.17 15.10
C GLU A 104 11.23 -4.97 15.59
N ARG A 105 10.34 -4.63 14.66
CA ARG A 105 8.92 -4.43 14.91
C ARG A 105 8.09 -5.48 14.21
N LYS A 106 6.96 -5.85 14.83
CA LYS A 106 5.98 -6.79 14.29
C LYS A 106 4.60 -6.15 14.29
N ALA A 107 3.94 -6.16 13.15
CA ALA A 107 2.62 -5.56 12.98
C ALA A 107 1.67 -6.46 12.18
N ARG A 108 0.36 -6.35 12.46
CA ARG A 108 -0.69 -6.99 11.67
C ARG A 108 -0.89 -6.23 10.36
N TRP A 109 -1.36 -6.93 9.33
CA TRP A 109 -1.73 -6.30 8.05
C TRP A 109 -3.00 -5.47 8.17
N VAL A 110 -4.04 -6.08 8.74
CA VAL A 110 -5.37 -5.50 8.89
C VAL A 110 -5.78 -5.55 10.35
N GLY A 111 -6.48 -4.50 10.81
CA GLY A 111 -7.03 -4.39 12.16
C GLY A 111 -8.44 -4.94 12.27
N GLU A 112 -9.21 -4.88 11.19
CA GLU A 112 -10.59 -5.37 11.13
C GLU A 112 -10.94 -5.85 9.73
N ILE A 113 -11.81 -6.86 9.63
CA ILE A 113 -12.33 -7.41 8.38
C ILE A 113 -13.86 -7.56 8.48
N GLY A 114 -14.55 -7.48 7.35
CA GLY A 114 -15.99 -7.65 7.26
C GLY A 114 -16.42 -8.26 5.93
N TYR A 115 -17.63 -8.81 5.95
CA TYR A 115 -18.22 -9.49 4.80
C TYR A 115 -19.64 -8.99 4.60
N VAL A 116 -19.88 -8.31 3.49
CA VAL A 116 -21.24 -7.96 3.10
C VAL A 116 -21.80 -9.14 2.31
N LYS A 117 -22.43 -10.06 3.04
CA LYS A 117 -23.14 -11.23 2.48
C LYS A 117 -24.12 -10.74 1.40
N ASP A 118 -24.27 -11.54 0.33
CA ASP A 118 -25.10 -11.27 -0.85
C ASP A 118 -24.64 -10.15 -1.80
N GLN A 119 -23.80 -9.21 -1.35
CA GLN A 119 -23.19 -8.19 -2.21
C GLN A 119 -21.85 -8.63 -2.82
N GLY A 120 -21.25 -9.71 -2.29
CA GLY A 120 -19.95 -10.19 -2.76
C GLY A 120 -18.81 -9.21 -2.46
N ILE A 121 -18.89 -8.48 -1.34
CA ILE A 121 -17.92 -7.46 -0.94
C ILE A 121 -17.20 -7.91 0.33
N VAL A 122 -15.87 -7.88 0.27
CA VAL A 122 -15.00 -7.97 1.44
C VAL A 122 -14.59 -6.57 1.84
N THR A 123 -14.64 -6.29 3.14
CA THR A 123 -14.20 -5.02 3.71
C THR A 123 -13.02 -5.25 4.65
N LEU A 124 -12.03 -4.38 4.62
CA LEU A 124 -10.90 -4.45 5.56
C LEU A 124 -10.41 -3.07 5.97
N CYS A 125 -9.84 -2.98 7.16
CA CYS A 125 -9.19 -1.78 7.68
C CYS A 125 -7.70 -2.07 7.92
N PHE A 126 -6.82 -1.23 7.39
CA PHE A 126 -5.38 -1.39 7.59
C PHE A 126 -4.96 -0.98 9.00
N THR A 127 -3.91 -1.60 9.52
CA THR A 127 -3.31 -1.12 10.77
C THR A 127 -2.54 0.18 10.55
N LYS A 128 -2.41 0.99 11.59
CA LYS A 128 -1.59 2.22 11.58
C LYS A 128 -0.17 1.95 11.04
N ALA A 129 0.47 0.88 11.50
CA ALA A 129 1.82 0.51 11.06
C ALA A 129 1.92 0.22 9.56
N LEU A 130 0.90 -0.41 8.95
CA LEU A 130 0.90 -0.64 7.51
C LEU A 130 0.67 0.66 6.73
N VAL A 131 -0.20 1.54 7.22
CA VAL A 131 -0.52 2.84 6.61
C VAL A 131 0.70 3.76 6.58
N GLU A 132 1.55 3.72 7.60
CA GLU A 132 2.84 4.42 7.64
C GLU A 132 3.84 3.90 6.59
N LEU A 133 3.69 2.63 6.19
CA LEU A 133 4.65 1.92 5.34
C LEU A 133 4.16 1.71 3.90
N ALA A 134 2.95 2.17 3.55
CA ALA A 134 2.37 2.05 2.21
C ALA A 134 1.51 3.27 1.81
N GLY A 135 1.20 3.40 0.52
CA GLY A 135 0.52 4.57 -0.06
C GLY A 135 1.49 5.69 -0.48
N ARG A 136 1.00 6.87 -0.84
CA ARG A 136 1.84 8.01 -1.30
C ARG A 136 2.79 8.56 -0.24
N PHE A 137 4.04 8.75 -0.58
CA PHE A 137 5.03 9.39 0.30
C PHE A 137 5.40 10.77 -0.24
N LYS A 138 5.76 11.67 0.66
CA LYS A 138 6.36 12.96 0.36
C LYS A 138 7.62 12.76 -0.47
N ILE A 139 7.77 13.64 -1.45
CA ILE A 139 8.92 13.65 -2.33
C ILE A 139 10.19 13.82 -1.48
N GLY A 140 11.17 12.91 -1.69
CA GLY A 140 12.45 12.96 -0.99
C GLY A 140 12.51 12.19 0.34
N VAL A 141 11.42 11.60 0.80
CA VAL A 141 11.40 10.79 2.04
C VAL A 141 11.58 9.31 1.72
N GLY A 142 12.77 8.78 2.02
CA GLY A 142 13.06 7.35 1.92
C GLY A 142 12.96 6.75 0.51
N GLY A 143 13.37 5.50 0.37
CA GLY A 143 13.13 4.75 -0.86
C GLY A 143 11.73 4.16 -0.86
N HIS A 144 10.99 4.33 -1.95
CA HIS A 144 9.69 3.69 -2.15
C HIS A 144 9.65 2.89 -3.46
N THR A 145 8.85 1.84 -3.47
CA THR A 145 8.60 0.97 -4.61
C THR A 145 7.20 1.21 -5.13
N ARG A 146 7.05 1.31 -6.46
CA ARG A 146 5.76 1.50 -7.12
C ARG A 146 5.61 0.57 -8.32
N TYR A 147 4.42 0.03 -8.49
CA TYR A 147 4.03 -0.81 -9.62
C TYR A 147 2.51 -0.85 -9.76
N HIS A 148 2.04 -1.21 -10.95
CA HIS A 148 0.62 -1.43 -11.24
C HIS A 148 0.22 -2.87 -10.87
N VAL A 149 -0.94 -3.11 -10.26
CA VAL A 149 -1.36 -4.49 -9.88
C VAL A 149 -1.41 -5.35 -11.13
N GLU A 150 -1.92 -4.81 -12.25
CA GLU A 150 -2.01 -5.51 -13.54
C GLU A 150 -0.63 -6.05 -14.02
N GLN A 151 0.49 -5.39 -13.69
CA GLN A 151 1.83 -5.81 -14.13
C GLN A 151 2.28 -7.14 -13.54
N LYS A 152 1.82 -7.46 -12.32
CA LYS A 152 2.18 -8.70 -11.62
C LYS A 152 0.98 -9.62 -11.35
N ALA A 153 -0.23 -9.19 -11.68
CA ALA A 153 -1.45 -9.99 -11.53
C ALA A 153 -1.36 -11.39 -12.19
N PRO A 154 -0.73 -11.56 -13.37
CA PRO A 154 -0.56 -12.87 -14.00
C PRO A 154 0.37 -13.84 -13.23
N LEU A 155 1.21 -13.34 -12.32
CA LEU A 155 2.13 -14.18 -11.55
C LEU A 155 1.36 -15.10 -10.61
N THR A 156 1.76 -16.37 -10.56
CA THR A 156 1.15 -17.40 -9.72
C THR A 156 2.08 -17.87 -8.60
N SER A 157 3.39 -17.64 -8.74
CA SER A 157 4.36 -17.93 -7.69
C SER A 157 4.46 -16.78 -6.70
N ILE A 158 4.30 -17.07 -5.41
CA ILE A 158 4.56 -16.09 -4.33
C ILE A 158 6.00 -15.54 -4.39
N TYR A 159 6.96 -16.37 -4.81
CA TYR A 159 8.36 -15.95 -4.98
C TYR A 159 8.53 -15.00 -6.17
N ALA A 160 7.77 -15.20 -7.25
CA ALA A 160 7.76 -14.27 -8.38
C ALA A 160 7.19 -12.90 -7.97
N HIS A 161 6.10 -12.88 -7.19
CA HIS A 161 5.55 -11.65 -6.62
C HIS A 161 6.59 -10.90 -5.77
N ARG A 162 7.22 -11.61 -4.82
CA ARG A 162 8.24 -11.01 -3.93
C ARG A 162 9.47 -10.51 -4.70
N LEU A 163 9.96 -11.31 -5.65
CA LEU A 163 11.10 -10.94 -6.47
C LEU A 163 10.78 -9.73 -7.36
N TYR A 164 9.59 -9.69 -7.97
CA TYR A 164 9.15 -8.54 -8.76
C TYR A 164 9.18 -7.24 -7.94
N GLU A 165 8.61 -7.24 -6.73
CA GLU A 165 8.64 -6.06 -5.85
C GLU A 165 10.07 -5.64 -5.48
N MET A 166 10.93 -6.61 -5.20
CA MET A 166 12.34 -6.34 -4.91
C MET A 166 13.06 -5.71 -6.11
N LEU A 167 12.84 -6.19 -7.33
CA LEU A 167 13.39 -5.60 -8.56
C LEU A 167 12.86 -4.17 -8.74
N MET A 168 11.56 -3.97 -8.56
CA MET A 168 10.91 -2.67 -8.71
C MET A 168 11.41 -1.61 -7.73
N SER A 169 11.97 -2.00 -6.57
CA SER A 169 12.65 -1.06 -5.67
C SER A 169 13.90 -0.41 -6.28
N TRP A 170 14.46 -1.01 -7.34
CA TRP A 170 15.60 -0.53 -8.12
C TRP A 170 15.21 -0.07 -9.52
N ARG A 171 13.94 0.31 -9.74
CA ARG A 171 13.40 0.74 -11.03
C ARG A 171 14.26 1.75 -11.80
N LYS A 172 14.92 2.68 -11.09
CA LYS A 172 15.73 3.74 -11.71
C LYS A 172 17.03 3.21 -12.33
N THR A 173 17.69 2.26 -11.68
CA THR A 173 18.99 1.74 -12.12
C THR A 173 18.84 0.46 -12.93
N GLY A 174 17.85 -0.38 -12.63
CA GLY A 174 17.73 -1.73 -13.18
C GLY A 174 18.73 -2.72 -12.58
N ASP A 175 19.75 -2.22 -11.86
CA ASP A 175 20.76 -3.00 -11.16
C ASP A 175 20.38 -3.17 -9.69
N VAL A 176 20.15 -4.41 -9.27
CA VAL A 176 19.96 -4.78 -7.86
C VAL A 176 21.30 -5.24 -7.29
N PRO A 177 21.77 -4.63 -6.18
CA PRO A 177 23.02 -5.01 -5.55
C PRO A 177 22.97 -6.43 -4.99
N HIS A 178 24.12 -6.90 -4.52
CA HIS A 178 24.24 -8.23 -3.92
C HIS A 178 23.26 -8.42 -2.77
N ILE A 179 22.41 -9.44 -2.88
CA ILE A 179 21.54 -9.94 -1.81
C ILE A 179 22.09 -11.29 -1.40
N SER A 180 22.44 -11.44 -0.13
CA SER A 180 22.95 -12.72 0.38
C SER A 180 21.90 -13.82 0.24
N TYR A 181 22.33 -15.07 0.11
CA TYR A 181 21.45 -16.23 0.06
C TYR A 181 20.54 -16.32 1.29
N ILE A 182 21.07 -15.97 2.47
CA ILE A 182 20.33 -15.97 3.73
C ILE A 182 19.23 -14.91 3.69
N GLU A 183 19.58 -13.69 3.29
CA GLU A 183 18.64 -12.58 3.20
C GLU A 183 17.55 -12.85 2.14
N LEU A 184 17.92 -13.40 0.98
CA LEU A 184 16.95 -13.72 -0.07
C LEU A 184 15.92 -14.76 0.42
N ARG A 185 16.36 -15.75 1.20
CA ARG A 185 15.46 -16.74 1.80
C ARG A 185 14.55 -16.14 2.86
N GLN A 186 15.07 -15.25 3.69
CA GLN A 186 14.25 -14.51 4.66
C GLN A 186 13.18 -13.70 3.94
N ARG A 187 13.55 -12.94 2.90
CA ARG A 187 12.58 -12.14 2.12
C ARG A 187 11.53 -13.00 1.41
N PHE A 188 11.85 -14.23 1.05
CA PHE A 188 10.93 -15.21 0.47
C PHE A 188 10.19 -16.08 1.52
N GLU A 189 10.45 -15.88 2.82
CA GLU A 189 9.94 -16.73 3.91
C GLU A 189 10.17 -18.22 3.71
N ILE A 190 11.36 -18.58 3.23
CA ILE A 190 11.72 -19.97 3.09
C ILE A 190 12.34 -20.43 4.41
N ASP A 191 11.67 -21.35 5.09
CA ASP A 191 12.15 -21.94 6.34
C ASP A 191 13.58 -22.46 6.19
N LYS A 192 14.40 -22.38 7.24
CA LYS A 192 15.83 -22.77 7.20
C LYS A 192 16.06 -24.20 6.69
N THR A 193 15.10 -25.11 6.89
CA THR A 193 15.19 -26.51 6.48
C THR A 193 14.74 -26.74 5.03
N GLU A 194 13.90 -25.87 4.49
CA GLU A 194 13.32 -26.02 3.14
C GLU A 194 14.33 -25.66 2.05
N TYR A 195 14.40 -26.44 0.96
CA TYR A 195 15.37 -26.21 -0.13
C TYR A 195 16.81 -25.98 0.34
N SER A 196 17.25 -26.69 1.39
CA SER A 196 18.58 -26.52 2.00
C SER A 196 19.73 -26.63 1.00
N ARG A 197 19.59 -27.51 0.00
CA ARG A 197 20.52 -27.61 -1.14
C ARG A 197 20.31 -26.44 -2.10
N MET A 198 21.39 -25.74 -2.44
CA MET A 198 21.38 -24.62 -3.39
C MET A 198 20.77 -24.97 -4.75
N SER A 199 20.98 -26.19 -5.24
CA SER A 199 20.34 -26.68 -6.48
C SER A 199 18.82 -26.75 -6.37
N ASN A 200 18.29 -27.16 -5.22
CA ASN A 200 16.85 -27.18 -4.95
C ASN A 200 16.29 -25.75 -4.85
N PHE A 201 16.99 -24.85 -4.15
CA PHE A 201 16.59 -23.45 -4.08
C PHE A 201 16.49 -22.83 -5.48
N LYS A 202 17.51 -23.01 -6.33
CA LYS A 202 17.47 -22.49 -7.70
C LYS A 202 16.33 -23.11 -8.53
N SER A 203 16.23 -24.43 -8.54
CA SER A 203 15.27 -25.13 -9.41
C SER A 203 13.81 -24.94 -9.00
N ARG A 204 13.52 -24.76 -7.70
CA ARG A 204 12.15 -24.70 -7.17
C ARG A 204 11.69 -23.28 -6.81
N VAL A 205 12.61 -22.36 -6.56
CA VAL A 205 12.31 -20.99 -6.11
C VAL A 205 12.76 -19.99 -7.16
N LEU A 206 14.08 -19.85 -7.35
CA LEU A 206 14.63 -18.72 -8.09
C LEU A 206 14.35 -18.79 -9.59
N ASN A 207 14.64 -19.94 -10.23
CA ASN A 207 14.45 -20.11 -11.67
C ASN A 207 12.97 -20.03 -12.06
N PRO A 208 12.02 -20.68 -11.34
CA PRO A 208 10.60 -20.51 -11.63
C PRO A 208 10.12 -19.06 -11.47
N ALA A 209 10.60 -18.35 -10.43
CA ALA A 209 10.23 -16.96 -10.21
C ALA A 209 10.72 -16.04 -11.34
N VAL A 210 12.00 -16.17 -11.72
CA VAL A 210 12.61 -15.43 -12.83
C VAL A 210 11.90 -15.73 -14.14
N LYS A 211 11.59 -17.01 -14.41
CA LYS A 211 10.86 -17.42 -15.61
C LYS A 211 9.48 -16.78 -15.66
N GLN A 212 8.69 -16.84 -14.58
CA GLN A 212 7.36 -16.21 -14.57
C GLN A 212 7.43 -14.70 -14.80
N ILE A 213 8.40 -14.00 -14.21
CA ILE A 213 8.60 -12.57 -14.44
C ILE A 213 8.90 -12.32 -15.93
N ASN A 214 9.88 -13.04 -16.48
CA ASN A 214 10.28 -12.91 -17.89
C ASN A 214 9.17 -13.27 -18.87
N ASP A 215 8.27 -14.18 -18.53
CA ASP A 215 7.20 -14.60 -19.42
C ASP A 215 5.98 -13.67 -19.31
N LEU A 216 5.66 -13.18 -18.11
CA LEU A 216 4.32 -12.67 -17.79
C LEU A 216 4.25 -11.18 -17.38
N THR A 217 5.37 -10.50 -17.13
CA THR A 217 5.36 -9.10 -16.68
C THR A 217 5.97 -8.14 -17.70
N ASP A 218 5.98 -6.85 -17.37
CA ASP A 218 6.56 -5.75 -18.17
C ASP A 218 8.10 -5.69 -18.14
N ILE A 219 8.78 -6.54 -17.36
CA ILE A 219 10.23 -6.55 -17.22
C ILE A 219 10.86 -7.87 -17.66
N GLU A 220 12.13 -7.80 -18.05
CA GLU A 220 13.00 -8.95 -18.28
C GLU A 220 14.16 -8.87 -17.29
N VAL A 221 14.34 -9.91 -16.48
CA VAL A 221 15.35 -10.03 -15.42
C VAL A 221 16.29 -11.20 -15.68
N ASN A 222 17.57 -10.96 -15.39
CA ASN A 222 18.61 -11.97 -15.29
C ASN A 222 19.30 -11.83 -13.92
N TYR A 223 19.94 -12.91 -13.47
CA TYR A 223 20.69 -12.88 -12.22
C TYR A 223 22.06 -13.55 -12.40
N ALA A 224 23.03 -13.09 -11.63
CA ALA A 224 24.33 -13.73 -11.47
C ALA A 224 24.48 -14.21 -10.02
N GLN A 225 25.23 -15.30 -9.84
CA GLN A 225 25.59 -15.78 -8.51
C GLN A 225 26.91 -15.15 -8.07
N THR A 226 27.01 -14.78 -6.80
CA THR A 226 28.25 -14.32 -6.18
C THR A 226 28.84 -15.46 -5.36
N MET A 227 30.14 -15.72 -5.56
CA MET A 227 30.85 -16.80 -4.88
C MET A 227 31.68 -16.25 -3.72
N ARG A 228 31.68 -16.96 -2.59
CA ARG A 228 32.65 -16.78 -1.50
C ARG A 228 33.43 -18.08 -1.36
N GLY A 229 34.62 -18.12 -1.98
CA GLY A 229 35.36 -19.36 -2.18
C GLY A 229 34.56 -20.35 -3.04
N ARG A 230 34.33 -21.58 -2.53
CA ARG A 230 33.57 -22.63 -3.22
C ARG A 230 32.05 -22.57 -2.97
N LYS A 231 31.57 -21.69 -2.09
CA LYS A 231 30.15 -21.57 -1.75
C LYS A 231 29.52 -20.38 -2.45
N ILE A 232 28.26 -20.52 -2.84
CA ILE A 232 27.45 -19.39 -3.31
C ILE A 232 27.07 -18.55 -2.10
N ASP A 233 27.46 -17.28 -2.11
CA ASP A 233 27.18 -16.31 -1.05
C ASP A 233 25.81 -15.65 -1.24
N GLY A 234 25.44 -15.37 -2.49
CA GLY A 234 24.23 -14.64 -2.83
C GLY A 234 24.08 -14.40 -4.32
N PHE A 235 23.25 -13.42 -4.65
CA PHE A 235 22.82 -13.13 -6.01
C PHE A 235 22.79 -11.62 -6.28
N THR A 236 23.15 -11.25 -7.50
CA THR A 236 22.89 -9.91 -8.06
C THR A 236 21.87 -10.04 -9.17
N PHE A 237 21.00 -9.05 -9.33
CA PHE A 237 19.99 -9.05 -10.39
C PHE A 237 20.17 -7.84 -11.28
N LYS A 238 19.89 -8.03 -12.57
CA LYS A 238 19.77 -6.96 -13.54
C LYS A 238 18.48 -7.13 -14.31
N PHE A 239 17.71 -6.06 -14.43
CA PHE A 239 16.48 -6.08 -15.20
C PHE A 239 16.32 -4.83 -16.06
N LYS A 240 15.49 -4.96 -17.08
CA LYS A 240 15.10 -3.87 -17.99
C LYS A 240 13.62 -4.00 -18.31
N PHE A 241 12.99 -2.88 -18.65
CA PHE A 241 11.63 -2.88 -19.16
C PHE A 241 11.61 -3.46 -20.57
N LYS A 242 10.65 -4.35 -20.84
CA LYS A 242 10.41 -4.86 -22.19
C LYS A 242 9.97 -3.72 -23.08
N LYS A 243 10.50 -3.68 -24.31
CA LYS A 243 9.97 -2.77 -25.33
C LYS A 243 8.55 -3.23 -25.63
N THR A 244 7.57 -2.35 -25.47
CA THR A 244 6.16 -2.65 -25.73
C THR A 244 5.98 -3.03 -27.20
N THR A 245 5.87 -4.32 -27.50
CA THR A 245 5.44 -4.82 -28.81
C THR A 245 3.93 -4.91 -28.79
N THR A 246 3.28 -4.02 -29.52
CA THR A 246 1.84 -3.88 -29.68
C THR A 246 1.19 -5.21 -30.06
N THR A 247 0.52 -5.91 -29.12
CA THR A 247 -0.50 -6.90 -29.49
C THR A 247 -1.61 -7.02 -28.42
N LYS A 248 -2.80 -6.53 -28.82
CA LYS A 248 -4.17 -6.70 -28.27
C LYS A 248 -4.63 -5.81 -27.10
N LYS A 249 -5.19 -4.66 -27.52
CA LYS A 249 -6.36 -3.92 -26.99
C LYS A 249 -6.48 -3.73 -25.46
N THR A 250 -5.69 -2.80 -24.93
CA THR A 250 -6.19 -1.74 -24.04
C THR A 250 -5.50 -0.46 -24.48
N GLN A 251 -6.26 0.61 -24.71
CA GLN A 251 -5.72 1.90 -25.15
C GLN A 251 -4.84 2.48 -24.03
N GLU A 252 -3.52 2.36 -24.16
CA GLU A 252 -2.57 3.04 -23.27
C GLU A 252 -1.77 4.07 -24.05
N LYS A 253 -2.03 5.34 -23.71
CA LYS A 253 -1.12 6.45 -23.98
C LYS A 253 0.19 6.16 -23.26
N ARG A 254 1.30 6.14 -24.01
CA ARG A 254 2.66 6.14 -23.45
C ARG A 254 2.81 7.31 -22.47
N VAL A 255 2.92 7.01 -21.18
CA VAL A 255 3.29 8.00 -20.16
C VAL A 255 4.78 8.27 -20.30
N LYS A 256 5.11 9.42 -20.91
CA LYS A 256 6.41 10.07 -20.71
C LYS A 256 6.44 10.59 -19.27
N GLU A 257 7.57 10.42 -18.59
CA GLU A 257 7.82 10.78 -17.17
C GLU A 257 7.72 12.29 -16.83
N GLN A 258 7.06 13.12 -17.64
CA GLN A 258 6.98 14.57 -17.42
C GLN A 258 5.58 15.18 -17.31
N ASP A 259 4.49 14.41 -17.38
CA ASP A 259 3.16 14.94 -17.05
C ASP A 259 2.30 13.83 -16.43
N TYR A 260 2.47 13.58 -15.13
CA TYR A 260 1.39 13.00 -14.33
C TYR A 260 0.29 14.04 -14.19
N GLN A 261 -0.59 14.14 -15.19
CA GLN A 261 -1.90 14.73 -14.94
C GLN A 261 -2.62 13.82 -13.95
N GLN A 262 -2.80 14.34 -12.73
CA GLN A 262 -3.43 13.64 -11.61
C GLN A 262 -4.75 13.02 -12.09
N PRO A 263 -4.94 11.69 -12.02
CA PRO A 263 -6.28 11.13 -12.11
C PRO A 263 -7.14 11.79 -11.03
N GLN A 264 -8.42 12.05 -11.32
CA GLN A 264 -9.32 12.71 -10.36
C GLN A 264 -9.24 12.00 -9.01
N ARG A 265 -8.62 12.70 -8.05
CA ARG A 265 -8.19 12.17 -6.75
C ARG A 265 -9.42 11.87 -5.89
N LYS A 266 -9.48 10.70 -5.26
CA LYS A 266 -10.33 10.55 -4.06
C LYS A 266 -9.62 11.27 -2.93
N GLY A 267 -10.02 12.51 -2.66
CA GLY A 267 -9.71 13.15 -1.39
C GLY A 267 -10.50 12.50 -0.26
N LEU A 268 -10.25 12.96 0.97
CA LEU A 268 -11.14 12.74 2.11
C LEU A 268 -12.62 12.81 1.68
N ARG A 269 -13.46 11.89 2.18
CA ARG A 269 -14.91 11.97 1.95
C ARG A 269 -15.38 13.37 2.34
N LYS A 270 -16.27 13.95 1.55
CA LYS A 270 -16.74 15.31 1.84
C LYS A 270 -17.39 15.34 3.23
N ILE A 271 -16.89 16.20 4.11
CA ILE A 271 -17.51 16.47 5.39
C ILE A 271 -18.84 17.19 5.11
N PRO A 272 -19.99 16.61 5.49
CA PRO A 272 -21.29 17.25 5.33
C PRO A 272 -21.36 18.55 6.14
N VAL A 273 -22.42 19.33 5.92
CA VAL A 273 -22.71 20.49 6.77
C VAL A 273 -22.86 20.02 8.22
N LEU A 274 -22.14 20.67 9.13
CA LEU A 274 -22.16 20.38 10.55
C LEU A 274 -23.26 21.18 11.25
N THR A 275 -23.85 20.62 12.30
CA THR A 275 -24.76 21.37 13.19
C THR A 275 -23.98 22.39 14.03
N GLU A 276 -24.67 23.39 14.58
CA GLU A 276 -24.06 24.39 15.47
C GLU A 276 -23.31 23.75 16.65
N GLU A 277 -23.91 22.71 17.26
CA GLU A 277 -23.29 21.95 18.36
C GLU A 277 -22.02 21.22 17.91
N GLN A 278 -22.03 20.64 16.71
CA GLN A 278 -20.86 19.99 16.11
C GLN A 278 -19.77 21.01 15.82
N ILE A 279 -20.11 22.17 15.23
CA ILE A 279 -19.16 23.25 14.94
C ILE A 279 -18.49 23.70 16.24
N ASN A 280 -19.27 23.99 17.28
CA ASN A 280 -18.73 24.40 18.58
C ASN A 280 -17.81 23.33 19.17
N THR A 281 -18.24 22.07 19.17
CA THR A 281 -17.44 20.94 19.69
C THR A 281 -16.11 20.80 18.94
N PHE A 282 -16.14 20.83 17.62
CA PHE A 282 -14.94 20.64 16.81
C PHE A 282 -14.03 21.87 16.78
N CYS A 283 -14.55 23.09 16.91
CA CYS A 283 -13.74 24.29 17.11
C CYS A 283 -12.82 24.11 18.32
N PHE A 284 -13.37 23.76 19.49
CA PHE A 284 -12.57 23.57 20.71
C PHE A 284 -11.55 22.44 20.58
N LYS A 285 -11.90 21.35 19.89
CA LYS A 285 -10.97 20.23 19.69
C LYS A 285 -9.84 20.57 18.71
N ILE A 286 -10.16 21.20 17.58
CA ILE A 286 -9.19 21.59 16.55
C ILE A 286 -8.23 22.65 17.09
N MET A 287 -8.73 23.63 17.85
CA MET A 287 -7.90 24.66 18.46
C MET A 287 -6.84 24.10 19.42
N LYS A 288 -7.09 22.92 20.02
CA LYS A 288 -6.16 22.20 20.89
C LYS A 288 -5.27 21.20 20.13
N SER A 289 -5.47 21.03 18.83
CA SER A 289 -4.71 20.08 18.01
C SER A 289 -3.35 20.65 17.62
N PHE A 290 -2.28 19.95 17.99
CA PHE A 290 -0.91 20.31 17.61
C PHE A 290 -0.73 20.36 16.09
N ASP A 291 -1.31 19.41 15.34
CA ASP A 291 -1.20 19.37 13.89
C ASP A 291 -1.85 20.59 13.24
N PHE A 292 -3.00 21.04 13.74
CA PHE A 292 -3.65 22.25 13.24
C PHE A 292 -2.80 23.48 13.52
N ILE A 293 -2.33 23.66 14.75
CA ILE A 293 -1.51 24.81 15.14
C ILE A 293 -0.23 24.87 14.30
N ARG A 294 0.43 23.73 14.06
CA ARG A 294 1.64 23.64 13.23
C ARG A 294 1.34 24.06 11.79
N ASP A 295 0.33 23.43 11.18
CA ASP A 295 0.02 23.58 9.75
C ASP A 295 -0.56 24.98 9.45
N TYR A 296 -1.24 25.60 10.42
CA TYR A 296 -1.85 26.94 10.35
C TYR A 296 -1.10 28.01 11.16
N SER A 297 0.17 27.77 11.48
CA SER A 297 0.98 28.66 12.33
C SER A 297 0.96 30.13 11.87
N SER A 298 1.03 30.39 10.57
CA SER A 298 0.92 31.75 10.01
C SER A 298 -0.39 32.48 10.35
N GLN A 299 -1.46 31.74 10.65
CA GLN A 299 -2.81 32.26 10.89
C GLN A 299 -3.21 32.20 12.37
N THR A 300 -2.45 31.48 13.19
CA THR A 300 -2.70 31.29 14.64
C THR A 300 -1.64 31.96 15.52
N TYR A 301 -0.43 32.19 15.02
CA TYR A 301 0.66 32.76 15.80
C TYR A 301 0.32 34.18 16.29
N GLY A 302 0.43 34.39 17.62
CA GLY A 302 0.18 35.66 18.26
C GLY A 302 -1.29 36.05 18.42
N LYS A 303 -2.24 35.18 18.03
CA LYS A 303 -3.68 35.43 18.19
C LYS A 303 -4.20 34.91 19.52
N SER A 304 -5.25 35.56 20.01
CA SER A 304 -6.03 35.10 21.16
C SER A 304 -6.84 33.84 20.81
N ASN A 305 -7.27 33.11 21.85
CA ASN A 305 -8.09 31.91 21.66
C ASN A 305 -9.42 32.24 20.96
N ASP A 306 -10.03 33.39 21.24
CA ASP A 306 -11.31 33.80 20.63
C ASP A 306 -11.15 34.11 19.13
N GLU A 307 -10.02 34.68 18.73
CA GLU A 307 -9.71 34.93 17.32
C GLU A 307 -9.46 33.63 16.55
N VAL A 308 -8.76 32.67 17.17
CA VAL A 308 -8.53 31.35 16.57
C VAL A 308 -9.84 30.55 16.50
N TYR A 309 -10.68 30.65 17.53
CA TYR A 309 -12.02 30.04 17.54
C TYR A 309 -12.86 30.57 16.37
N THR A 310 -12.95 31.89 16.23
CA THR A 310 -13.72 32.55 15.16
C THR A 310 -13.20 32.17 13.77
N LEU A 311 -11.88 32.04 13.61
CA LEU A 311 -11.25 31.56 12.38
C LEU A 311 -11.72 30.15 12.02
N ILE A 312 -11.60 29.20 12.96
CA ILE A 312 -11.98 27.80 12.73
C ILE A 312 -13.49 27.72 12.47
N GLU A 313 -14.31 28.46 13.21
CA GLU A 313 -15.75 28.47 13.06
C GLU A 313 -16.15 28.93 11.65
N THR A 314 -15.57 30.04 11.18
CA THR A 314 -15.80 30.56 9.83
C THR A 314 -15.39 29.54 8.76
N MET A 315 -14.27 28.86 8.98
CA MET A 315 -13.78 27.81 8.08
C MET A 315 -14.69 26.57 8.08
N LEU A 316 -15.27 26.17 9.21
CA LEU A 316 -16.18 25.03 9.29
C LEU A 316 -17.54 25.32 8.62
N ARG A 317 -17.98 26.58 8.59
CA ARG A 317 -19.22 26.99 7.91
C ARG A 317 -19.07 27.00 6.38
N ASP A 318 -17.94 27.48 5.86
CA ASP A 318 -17.65 27.45 4.42
C ASP A 318 -17.37 26.04 3.90
N ASP A 319 -18.01 25.61 2.81
CA ASP A 319 -17.83 24.24 2.30
C ASP A 319 -16.38 23.96 1.89
N LYS A 320 -15.75 24.88 1.16
CA LYS A 320 -14.39 24.69 0.63
C LYS A 320 -13.36 24.64 1.77
N GLN A 321 -13.49 25.50 2.76
CA GLN A 321 -12.61 25.51 3.93
C GLN A 321 -12.90 24.34 4.88
N ARG A 322 -14.16 23.94 5.06
CA ARG A 322 -14.53 22.75 5.84
C ARG A 322 -13.88 21.49 5.28
N GLN A 323 -13.85 21.35 3.94
CA GLN A 323 -13.13 20.23 3.32
C GLN A 323 -11.61 20.27 3.58
N LYS A 324 -10.99 21.46 3.72
CA LYS A 324 -9.58 21.56 4.13
C LYS A 324 -9.37 21.20 5.59
N LEU A 325 -10.37 21.46 6.44
CA LEU A 325 -10.34 21.09 7.86
C LEU A 325 -10.69 19.61 8.12
N ALA A 326 -11.12 18.86 7.10
CA ALA A 326 -11.52 17.46 7.21
C ALA A 326 -10.47 16.60 7.93
N LYS A 327 -9.18 16.80 7.62
CA LYS A 327 -8.06 16.12 8.29
C LYS A 327 -8.09 16.33 9.81
N TYR A 328 -8.22 17.57 10.28
CA TYR A 328 -8.20 17.88 11.71
C TYR A 328 -9.48 17.47 12.41
N LEU A 329 -10.63 17.57 11.73
CA LEU A 329 -11.91 17.08 12.26
C LEU A 329 -11.83 15.61 12.64
N LEU A 330 -11.33 14.78 11.73
CA LEU A 330 -11.18 13.35 11.91
C LEU A 330 -10.09 13.01 12.95
N LEU A 331 -8.95 13.72 12.96
CA LEU A 331 -7.94 13.58 14.04
C LEU A 331 -8.54 13.91 15.42
N CYS A 332 -9.51 14.81 15.47
CA CYS A 332 -10.26 15.18 16.68
C CYS A 332 -11.45 14.25 16.98
N GLY A 333 -11.57 13.12 16.28
CA GLY A 333 -12.60 12.11 16.50
C GLY A 333 -13.95 12.44 15.87
N TYR A 334 -13.96 13.18 14.74
CA TYR A 334 -15.13 13.20 13.87
C TYR A 334 -15.31 11.81 13.26
N GLU A 335 -16.55 11.32 13.23
CA GLU A 335 -16.91 10.10 12.53
C GLU A 335 -17.92 10.44 11.45
N TYR A 336 -17.76 9.88 10.25
CA TYR A 336 -18.76 10.05 9.21
C TYR A 336 -20.09 9.46 9.67
N PRO A 337 -21.23 10.10 9.34
CA PRO A 337 -22.53 9.52 9.60
C PRO A 337 -22.58 8.10 9.03
N GLN A 338 -22.96 7.12 9.84
CA GLN A 338 -23.15 5.76 9.37
C GLN A 338 -24.13 5.81 8.20
N ARG A 339 -23.77 5.23 7.05
CA ARG A 339 -24.72 5.12 5.94
C ARG A 339 -25.92 4.34 6.45
N LEU A 340 -27.07 5.00 6.56
CA LEU A 340 -28.35 4.29 6.59
C LEU A 340 -28.33 3.36 5.38
N LYS A 341 -28.39 2.05 5.66
CA LYS A 341 -28.50 1.00 4.65
C LYS A 341 -29.76 1.33 3.84
N LEU A 342 -29.58 1.84 2.62
CA LEU A 342 -30.62 1.87 1.60
C LEU A 342 -30.60 0.57 0.83
#